data_AF-A0A1V3WWL9-F1
#
_entry.id   AF-A0A1V3WWL9-F1
#
_cell.length_a   1.000
_cell.length_b   1.000
_cell.length_c   1.000
_cell.angle_alpha   90.00
_cell.angle_beta   90.00
_cell.angle_gamma   90.00
#
_symmetry.space_group_name_H-M   'P 1'
#
loop_
_entity.id
_entity.type
_entity.pdbx_description
1 polymer ?
#
loop_
_entity_poly.entity_id
_entity_poly.type
_entity_poly.pdbx_seq_one_letter_code
_entity_poly.pdbx_strand_id
1 'polypeptide(L)'
;MMTVRVQRVDEGYRLGGDWEGLDSANAFLTHLAGRGFSAATVRAYAFDVANLARFLTERDVTLSEVQAPLVFDWIDWQGVRRTGRPQPGSAAASTVNRRVAAVRALFEYLAMTGRRGNNPVPSPRRGQGCAARSAAC
;
A
#
# COMPACT_ATOMS: atom_id res chain seq x y z
N MET A 1 2.17 22.98 0.20
CA MET A 1 1.53 21.67 0.38
C MET A 1 2.45 20.83 1.28
N MET A 2 2.04 20.49 2.50
CA MET A 2 2.89 19.71 3.41
C MET A 2 2.86 18.24 3.01
N THR A 3 3.98 17.74 2.49
CA THR A 3 4.12 16.34 2.10
C THR A 3 4.05 15.42 3.31
N VAL A 4 3.27 14.34 3.21
CA VAL A 4 3.20 13.27 4.21
C VAL A 4 4.59 12.68 4.45
N ARG A 5 4.99 12.60 5.71
CA ARG A 5 6.31 12.12 6.14
C ARG A 5 6.20 11.09 7.26
N VAL A 6 7.09 10.11 7.23
CA VAL A 6 7.25 9.14 8.32
C VAL A 6 8.10 9.77 9.43
N GLN A 7 7.62 9.66 10.66
CA GLN A 7 8.29 10.13 11.86
C GLN A 7 8.57 8.95 12.78
N ARG A 8 9.77 8.89 13.35
CA ARG A 8 10.08 7.97 14.44
C ARG A 8 9.56 8.57 15.75
N VAL A 9 8.93 7.74 16.57
CA VAL A 9 8.49 8.06 17.94
C VAL A 9 8.99 6.97 18.88
N ASP A 10 8.91 7.20 20.19
CA ASP A 10 9.43 6.26 21.20
C ASP A 10 8.80 4.86 21.07
N GLU A 11 7.52 4.81 20.71
CA GLU A 11 6.73 3.58 20.56
C GLU A 11 6.74 3.01 19.12
N GLY A 12 7.52 3.60 18.18
CA GLY A 12 7.64 3.09 16.81
C GLY A 12 7.65 4.17 15.73
N TYR A 13 6.70 4.10 14.80
CA TYR A 13 6.62 4.99 13.64
C TYR A 13 5.20 5.50 13.44
N ARG A 14 5.08 6.78 13.06
CA ARG A 14 3.82 7.43 12.71
C ARG A 14 3.94 8.26 11.44
N LEU A 15 2.83 8.55 10.79
CA LEU A 15 2.74 9.53 9.70
C LEU A 15 2.44 10.91 10.29
N GLY A 16 3.08 11.94 9.74
CA GLY A 16 2.76 13.34 9.97
C GLY A 16 2.66 14.10 8.65
N GLY A 17 2.05 15.29 8.66
CA GLY A 17 1.81 16.10 7.46
C GLY A 17 0.33 16.44 7.33
N ASP A 18 -0.05 16.93 6.16
CA ASP A 18 -1.43 17.32 5.84
C ASP A 18 -2.06 16.27 4.92
N TRP A 19 -2.81 15.35 5.51
CA TRP A 19 -3.52 14.28 4.80
C TRP A 19 -4.70 13.78 5.63
N GLU A 20 -5.88 13.71 5.03
CA GLU A 20 -7.13 13.27 5.69
C GLU A 20 -7.00 11.86 6.30
N GLY A 21 -6.24 10.96 5.68
CA GLY A 21 -6.05 9.59 6.15
C GLY A 21 -5.10 9.42 7.35
N LEU A 22 -4.59 10.50 7.96
CA LEU A 22 -3.53 10.43 8.98
C LEU A 22 -3.94 9.58 10.20
N ASP A 23 -5.13 9.81 10.73
CA ASP A 23 -5.62 9.12 11.93
C ASP A 23 -5.84 7.63 11.66
N SER A 24 -6.44 7.32 10.50
CA SER A 24 -6.63 5.95 10.01
C SER A 24 -5.30 5.20 9.86
N ALA A 25 -4.30 5.85 9.27
CA ALA A 25 -2.97 5.25 9.10
C ALA A 25 -2.23 5.06 10.43
N ASN A 26 -2.28 6.04 11.33
CA ASN A 26 -1.61 5.96 12.62
C ASN A 26 -2.28 4.92 13.54
N ALA A 27 -3.60 4.79 13.49
CA ALA A 27 -4.32 3.73 14.20
C ALA A 27 -3.94 2.33 13.66
N PHE A 28 -3.77 2.19 12.33
CA PHE A 28 -3.27 0.98 11.71
C PHE A 28 -1.84 0.62 12.14
N LEU A 29 -0.92 1.59 12.15
CA LEU A 29 0.47 1.35 12.59
C LEU A 29 0.54 0.94 14.08
N THR A 30 -0.28 1.57 14.92
CA THR A 30 -0.42 1.21 16.34
C THR A 30 -0.97 -0.21 16.47
N HIS A 31 -1.94 -0.59 15.65
CA HIS A 31 -2.49 -1.94 15.62
C HIS A 31 -1.44 -3.00 15.23
N LEU A 32 -0.58 -2.71 14.24
CA LEU A 32 0.51 -3.62 13.86
C LEU A 32 1.51 -3.80 15.01
N ALA A 33 1.92 -2.71 15.66
CA ALA A 33 2.82 -2.78 16.81
C ALA A 33 2.20 -3.62 17.95
N GLY A 34 0.92 -3.40 18.27
CA GLY A 34 0.18 -4.16 19.27
C GLY A 34 0.00 -5.66 18.95
N ARG A 35 0.07 -6.04 17.67
CA ARG A 35 0.08 -7.46 17.24
C ARG A 35 1.46 -8.14 17.31
N GLY A 36 2.50 -7.42 17.72
CA GLY A 36 3.86 -7.96 17.83
C GLY A 36 4.66 -7.95 16.52
N PHE A 37 4.27 -7.16 15.52
CA PHE A 37 5.13 -6.94 14.35
C PHE A 37 6.41 -6.21 14.74
N SER A 38 7.52 -6.57 14.11
CA SER A 38 8.82 -5.92 14.39
C SER A 38 8.79 -4.43 14.03
N ALA A 39 9.58 -3.62 14.74
CA ALA A 39 9.74 -2.20 14.43
C ALA A 39 10.20 -1.95 12.98
N ALA A 40 11.01 -2.86 12.41
CA ALA A 40 11.44 -2.79 11.02
C ALA A 40 10.27 -3.01 10.04
N THR A 41 9.35 -3.92 10.35
CA THR A 41 8.14 -4.16 9.56
C THR A 41 7.18 -2.98 9.64
N VAL A 42 6.94 -2.46 10.85
CA VAL A 42 6.09 -1.26 11.07
C VAL A 42 6.66 -0.06 10.31
N ARG A 43 7.99 0.13 10.36
CA ARG A 43 8.69 1.16 9.57
C ARG A 43 8.41 1.01 8.07
N ALA A 44 8.62 -0.19 7.53
CA ALA A 44 8.41 -0.45 6.11
C ALA A 44 6.96 -0.11 5.70
N TYR A 45 5.99 -0.53 6.51
CA TYR A 45 4.58 -0.26 6.27
C TYR A 45 4.26 1.25 6.35
N ALA A 46 4.86 1.98 7.29
CA ALA A 46 4.69 3.44 7.38
C ALA A 46 5.16 4.15 6.10
N PHE A 47 6.32 3.74 5.54
CA PHE A 47 6.80 4.29 4.26
C PHE A 47 5.93 3.87 3.07
N ASP A 48 5.42 2.64 3.09
CA ASP A 48 4.56 2.13 2.02
C ASP A 48 3.19 2.85 2.02
N VAL A 49 2.63 3.16 3.20
CA VAL A 49 1.39 3.98 3.34
C VAL A 49 1.66 5.44 2.98
N ALA A 50 2.80 6.02 3.38
CA ALA A 50 3.15 7.38 2.99
C ALA A 50 3.29 7.53 1.46
N ASN A 51 3.74 6.48 0.76
CA ASN A 51 3.78 6.45 -0.69
C ASN A 51 2.38 6.51 -1.32
N LEU A 52 1.40 5.77 -0.79
CA LEU A 52 0.00 5.87 -1.20
C LEU A 52 -0.56 7.26 -0.91
N ALA A 53 -0.34 7.79 0.29
CA ALA A 53 -0.84 9.10 0.70
C ALA A 53 -0.38 10.20 -0.27
N ARG A 54 0.90 10.19 -0.68
CA ARG A 54 1.42 11.10 -1.70
C ARG A 54 0.66 11.01 -3.02
N PHE A 55 0.41 9.79 -3.50
CA PHE A 55 -0.31 9.57 -4.75
C PHE A 55 -1.76 10.09 -4.68
N LEU A 56 -2.43 9.92 -3.54
CA LEU A 56 -3.79 10.38 -3.31
C LEU A 56 -3.86 11.91 -3.19
N THR A 57 -2.92 12.52 -2.47
CA THR A 57 -2.79 13.97 -2.36
C THR A 57 -2.53 14.64 -3.71
N GLU A 58 -1.71 14.03 -4.59
CA GLU A 58 -1.48 14.53 -5.96
C GLU A 58 -2.74 14.52 -6.83
N ARG A 59 -3.79 13.78 -6.44
CA ARG A 59 -5.06 13.61 -7.20
C ARG A 59 -6.28 14.15 -6.48
N ASP A 60 -6.10 14.75 -5.30
CA ASP A 60 -7.18 15.23 -4.43
C ASP A 60 -8.22 14.14 -4.11
N VAL A 61 -7.75 12.92 -3.79
CA VAL A 61 -8.61 11.78 -3.47
C VAL A 61 -8.49 11.40 -2.00
N THR A 62 -9.62 11.23 -1.32
CA THR A 62 -9.67 10.78 0.08
C THR A 62 -9.47 9.28 0.22
N LEU A 63 -9.16 8.81 1.44
CA LEU A 63 -8.97 7.38 1.68
C LEU A 63 -10.27 6.56 1.49
N SER A 64 -11.44 7.18 1.73
CA SER A 64 -12.76 6.60 1.51
C SER A 64 -13.10 6.38 0.03
N GLU A 65 -12.59 7.24 -0.84
CA GLU A 65 -12.89 7.21 -2.29
C GLU A 65 -12.05 6.20 -3.05
N VAL A 66 -10.99 5.65 -2.44
CA VAL A 66 -10.12 4.68 -3.10
C VAL A 66 -10.91 3.45 -3.57
N GLN A 67 -10.99 3.25 -4.88
CA GLN A 67 -11.54 2.04 -5.51
C GLN A 67 -10.45 1.25 -6.24
N ALA A 68 -10.76 0.01 -6.64
CA ALA A 68 -9.81 -0.87 -7.31
C ALA A 68 -9.10 -0.24 -8.54
N PRO A 69 -9.79 0.53 -9.43
CA PRO A 69 -9.12 1.22 -10.54
C PRO A 69 -8.00 2.15 -10.08
N LEU A 70 -8.24 2.93 -9.03
CA LEU A 70 -7.27 3.88 -8.49
C LEU A 70 -6.05 3.17 -7.87
N VAL A 71 -6.24 1.96 -7.32
CA VAL A 71 -5.13 1.12 -6.85
C VAL A 71 -4.24 0.67 -8.01
N PHE A 72 -4.81 0.37 -9.19
CA PHE A 72 -4.02 0.05 -10.39
C PHE A 72 -3.27 1.28 -10.91
N ASP A 73 -3.92 2.44 -10.93
CA ASP A 73 -3.25 3.71 -11.30
C ASP A 73 -2.07 4.02 -10.37
N TRP A 74 -2.21 3.74 -9.07
CA TRP A 74 -1.13 3.89 -8.10
C TRP A 74 0.02 2.90 -8.32
N ILE A 75 -0.28 1.66 -8.73
CA ILE A 75 0.75 0.67 -9.09
C ILE A 75 1.51 1.15 -10.34
N ASP A 76 0.79 1.65 -11.34
CA ASP A 76 1.38 2.12 -12.60
C ASP A 76 2.21 3.40 -12.41
N TRP A 77 1.77 4.30 -11.51
CA TRP A 77 2.49 5.52 -11.12
C TRP A 77 3.87 5.24 -10.51
N GLN A 78 4.08 4.05 -9.93
CA GLN A 78 5.38 3.63 -9.38
C GLN A 78 6.37 3.16 -10.46
N GLY A 79 5.99 3.22 -11.74
CA GLY A 79 6.88 3.06 -12.88
C GLY A 79 7.09 1.63 -13.38
N VAL A 80 6.29 0.65 -12.91
CA VAL A 80 6.43 -0.76 -13.34
C VAL A 80 5.81 -1.03 -14.72
N ARG A 81 4.87 -0.20 -15.19
CA ARG A 81 3.98 -0.60 -16.30
C ARG A 81 3.89 0.33 -17.51
N ARG A 82 4.73 1.35 -17.62
CA ARG A 82 4.55 2.28 -18.76
C ARG A 82 5.15 1.80 -20.09
N THR A 83 6.10 0.87 -20.14
CA THR A 83 6.78 0.55 -21.43
C THR A 83 7.36 -0.88 -21.61
N GLY A 84 7.13 -1.84 -20.71
CA GLY A 84 7.73 -3.19 -20.84
C GLY A 84 9.26 -3.24 -20.70
N ARG A 85 9.91 -2.12 -20.39
CA ARG A 85 11.32 -1.99 -20.02
C ARG A 85 11.45 -1.26 -18.67
N PRO A 86 12.34 -1.69 -17.77
CA PRO A 86 12.65 -0.95 -16.55
C PRO A 86 13.15 0.44 -16.92
N GLN A 87 12.48 1.49 -16.43
CA GLN A 87 12.99 2.86 -16.56
C GLN A 87 13.80 3.25 -15.33
N PRO A 88 14.87 4.06 -15.49
CA PRO A 88 15.58 4.64 -14.36
C PRO A 88 14.60 5.36 -13.41
N GLY A 89 14.59 4.99 -12.13
CA GLY A 89 13.67 5.55 -11.12
C GLY A 89 12.38 4.76 -10.89
N SER A 90 12.13 3.68 -11.65
CA SER A 90 11.01 2.75 -11.36
C SER A 90 11.27 1.91 -10.12
N ALA A 91 10.23 1.67 -9.33
CA ALA A 91 10.33 0.78 -8.16
C ALA A 91 10.49 -0.68 -8.62
N ALA A 92 11.35 -1.45 -7.94
CA ALA A 92 11.46 -2.88 -8.21
C ALA A 92 10.12 -3.60 -7.94
N ALA A 93 9.83 -4.66 -8.70
CA ALA A 93 8.57 -5.41 -8.57
C ALA A 93 8.33 -5.93 -7.14
N SER A 94 9.39 -6.35 -6.44
CA SER A 94 9.34 -6.77 -5.03
C SER A 94 8.92 -5.62 -4.10
N THR A 95 9.33 -4.39 -4.39
CA THR A 95 8.94 -3.19 -3.63
C THR A 95 7.48 -2.85 -3.85
N VAL A 96 7.01 -2.90 -5.10
CA VAL A 96 5.59 -2.69 -5.43
C VAL A 96 4.72 -3.75 -4.77
N ASN A 97 5.11 -5.02 -4.81
CA ASN A 97 4.38 -6.10 -4.15
C ASN A 97 4.28 -5.90 -2.64
N ARG A 98 5.37 -5.47 -1.98
CA ARG A 98 5.36 -5.15 -0.55
C ARG A 98 4.41 -3.99 -0.25
N ARG A 99 4.44 -2.93 -1.06
CA ARG A 99 3.51 -1.79 -0.93
C ARG A 99 2.06 -2.22 -1.07
N VAL A 100 1.75 -3.03 -2.07
CA VAL A 100 0.39 -3.57 -2.28
C VAL A 100 -0.05 -4.40 -1.06
N ALA A 101 0.84 -5.21 -0.49
CA ALA A 101 0.53 -5.97 0.73
C ALA A 101 0.26 -5.06 1.94
N ALA A 102 1.06 -4.00 2.14
CA ALA A 102 0.84 -3.04 3.22
C ALA A 102 -0.48 -2.27 3.06
N VAL A 103 -0.78 -1.79 1.84
CA VAL A 103 -2.04 -1.07 1.54
C VAL A 103 -3.25 -2.00 1.66
N ARG A 104 -3.12 -3.26 1.27
CA ARG A 104 -4.13 -4.28 1.54
C ARG A 104 -4.42 -4.38 3.04
N ALA A 105 -3.40 -4.57 3.85
CA ALA A 105 -3.54 -4.72 5.30
C ALA A 105 -4.16 -3.48 5.95
N LEU A 106 -3.85 -2.27 5.46
CA LEU A 106 -4.49 -1.04 5.87
C LEU A 106 -6.01 -1.08 5.60
N PHE A 107 -6.43 -1.39 4.38
CA PHE A 107 -7.87 -1.44 4.05
C PHE A 107 -8.61 -2.60 4.73
N GLU A 108 -7.94 -3.72 4.99
CA GLU A 108 -8.48 -4.79 5.84
C GLU A 108 -8.71 -4.30 7.27
N TYR A 109 -7.75 -3.57 7.85
CA TYR A 109 -7.91 -2.95 9.17
C TYR A 109 -9.06 -1.94 9.20
N LEU A 110 -9.22 -1.10 8.17
CA LEU A 110 -10.33 -0.15 8.08
C LEU A 110 -11.68 -0.84 7.95
N ALA A 111 -11.74 -1.96 7.20
CA ALA A 111 -12.92 -2.79 7.12
C ALA A 111 -13.27 -3.45 8.46
N MET A 112 -12.27 -4.03 9.11
CA MET A 112 -12.43 -4.69 10.42
C MET A 112 -12.87 -3.72 11.52
N THR A 113 -12.46 -2.45 11.46
CA THR A 113 -12.81 -1.42 12.45
C THR A 113 -14.08 -0.63 12.11
N GLY A 114 -14.78 -1.00 11.03
CA GLY A 114 -16.01 -0.33 10.59
C GLY A 114 -15.80 1.07 9.99
N ARG A 115 -14.54 1.52 9.84
CA ARG A 115 -14.20 2.81 9.21
C ARG A 115 -14.41 2.80 7.69
N ARG A 116 -14.56 1.61 7.09
CA ARG A 116 -14.87 1.44 5.67
C ARG A 116 -15.63 0.13 5.42
N GLY A 117 -16.53 0.09 4.44
CA GLY A 117 -17.34 -1.10 4.15
C GLY A 117 -16.66 -2.21 3.32
N ASN A 118 -15.54 -1.94 2.65
CA ASN A 118 -14.87 -2.93 1.78
C ASN A 118 -13.36 -2.69 1.65
N ASN A 119 -12.63 -3.70 1.17
CA ASN A 119 -11.22 -3.59 0.78
C ASN A 119 -11.11 -3.47 -0.76
N PRO A 120 -10.63 -2.34 -1.30
CA PRO A 120 -10.51 -2.13 -2.75
C PRO A 120 -9.28 -2.83 -3.35
N VAL A 121 -8.37 -3.36 -2.53
CA VAL A 121 -7.09 -3.90 -2.99
C VAL A 121 -7.27 -5.35 -3.48
N PRO A 122 -7.03 -5.62 -4.78
CA PRO A 122 -7.26 -6.93 -5.36
C PRO A 122 -6.42 -8.01 -4.66
N SER A 123 -6.99 -9.19 -4.42
CA SER A 123 -6.23 -10.35 -3.95
C SER A 123 -5.15 -10.72 -4.95
N PRO A 124 -3.95 -11.15 -4.49
CA PRO A 124 -3.01 -11.76 -5.40
C PRO A 124 -3.78 -12.89 -6.08
N ARG A 125 -3.91 -12.82 -7.40
CA ARG A 125 -4.42 -13.95 -8.16
C ARG A 125 -3.44 -15.09 -7.88
N ARG A 126 -3.82 -16.03 -7.01
CA ARG A 126 -3.17 -17.33 -6.94
C ARG A 126 -3.25 -17.85 -8.37
N GLY A 127 -2.09 -18.02 -9.01
CA GLY A 127 -2.01 -18.24 -10.44
C GLY A 127 -2.99 -19.32 -10.87
N GLN A 128 -3.79 -19.03 -11.91
CA GLN A 128 -4.18 -20.10 -12.82
C GLN A 128 -2.85 -20.70 -13.28
N GLY A 129 -2.55 -21.89 -12.76
CA GLY A 129 -1.31 -22.57 -13.05
C GLY A 129 -1.13 -22.62 -14.56
N CYS A 130 0.08 -22.34 -15.01
CA CYS A 130 0.52 -22.78 -16.33
C CYS A 130 0.36 -24.31 -16.37
N ALA A 131 -0.78 -24.80 -16.82
CA ALA A 131 -0.90 -26.16 -17.33
C ALA A 131 -0.33 -26.15 -18.75
N ALA A 132 1.00 -26.02 -18.85
CA ALA A 132 1.71 -26.50 -20.00
C ALA A 132 1.62 -28.03 -19.96
N ARG A 133 0.58 -28.59 -20.59
CA ARG A 133 0.59 -30.00 -20.96
C ARG A 133 1.66 -30.16 -22.03
N SER A 134 2.78 -30.77 -21.63
CA SER A 134 3.76 -31.31 -22.56
C SER A 134 3.04 -32.27 -23.51
N ALA A 135 3.03 -31.93 -24.79
CA ALA A 135 2.84 -32.89 -25.86
C ALA A 135 4.18 -33.60 -26.09
N ALA A 136 4.24 -34.89 -25.75
CA ALA A 136 5.20 -35.85 -26.29
C ALA A 136 4.87 -37.26 -25.76
N CYS A 137 4.14 -38.04 -26.56
CA CYS A 137 4.39 -39.44 -26.89
C CYS A 137 3.38 -39.86 -27.97
#